data_AF-A0A844G0J4-F1
#
_entry.id   AF-A0A844G0J4-F1
#
_cell.length_a   1.000
_cell.length_b   1.000
_cell.length_c   1.000
_cell.angle_alpha   90.00
_cell.angle_beta   90.00
_cell.angle_gamma   90.00
#
_symmetry.space_group_name_H-M   'P 1'
#
loop_
_entity.id
_entity.type
_entity.pdbx_description
1 polymer ?
#
loop_
_entity_poly.entity_id
_entity_poly.type
_entity_poly.pdbx_seq_one_letter_code
_entity_poly.pdbx_strand_id
1 'polypeptide(L)'
;MATTKLTLSVDPEVIAKARRISKLRKTSVSAMFSRYIATLEESKQRETPLPPMTKRALALAAGTAPVPENWDYRDELKDILDERYGLK
;
A
#
# COMPACT_ATOMS: atom_id res chain seq x y z
N MET A 1 7.36 -13.73 -26.44
CA MET A 1 6.43 -12.63 -26.11
C MET A 1 6.42 -11.66 -27.29
N ALA A 2 5.24 -11.32 -27.82
CA ALA A 2 5.14 -10.32 -28.88
C ALA A 2 5.49 -8.94 -28.32
N THR A 3 6.32 -8.18 -29.04
CA THR A 3 6.69 -6.82 -28.64
C THR A 3 6.14 -5.84 -29.68
N THR A 4 5.35 -4.87 -29.22
CA THR A 4 4.77 -3.82 -30.07
C THR A 4 5.62 -2.56 -29.95
N LYS A 5 5.96 -1.94 -31.08
CA LYS A 5 6.74 -0.69 -31.09
C LYS A 5 5.82 0.49 -30.80
N LEU A 6 6.23 1.34 -29.84
CA LEU A 6 5.59 2.60 -29.52
C LEU A 6 6.54 3.75 -29.90
N THR A 7 6.09 4.65 -30.76
CA THR A 7 6.83 5.86 -31.15
C THR A 7 6.17 7.06 -30.50
N LEU A 8 6.94 7.86 -29.77
CA LEU A 8 6.45 9.04 -29.03
C LEU A 8 7.21 10.28 -29.48
N SER A 9 6.48 11.38 -29.66
CA SER A 9 7.07 12.71 -29.81
C SER A 9 7.26 13.31 -28.42
N VAL A 10 8.50 13.56 -28.04
CA VAL A 10 8.89 14.13 -26.74
C VAL A 10 9.99 15.15 -26.93
N ASP A 11 10.08 16.09 -26.00
CA ASP A 11 11.14 17.09 -25.97
C ASP A 11 12.54 16.43 -25.97
N PRO A 12 13.48 16.90 -26.82
CA PRO A 12 14.87 16.47 -26.83
C PRO A 12 15.54 16.44 -25.44
N GLU A 13 15.23 17.38 -24.56
CA GLU A 13 15.79 17.40 -23.20
C GLU A 13 15.28 16.23 -22.34
N VAL A 14 14.01 15.87 -22.52
CA VAL A 14 13.37 14.79 -21.74
C VAL A 14 13.97 13.45 -22.15
N ILE A 15 14.17 13.20 -23.45
CA ILE A 15 14.80 11.96 -23.91
C ILE A 15 16.27 11.87 -23.46
N ALA A 16 17.00 12.99 -23.40
CA ALA A 16 18.36 13.03 -22.87
C ALA A 16 18.41 12.66 -21.38
N LYS A 17 17.52 13.25 -20.57
CA LYS A 17 17.36 12.93 -19.14
C LYS A 17 16.99 11.46 -18.94
N ALA A 18 16.02 10.95 -19.71
CA ALA A 18 15.59 9.55 -19.64
C ALA A 18 16.75 8.57 -19.93
N ARG A 19 17.54 8.82 -20.98
CA ARG A 19 18.72 8.01 -21.32
C ARG A 19 19.79 8.03 -20.23
N ARG A 20 20.02 9.19 -19.61
CA ARG A 20 20.98 9.30 -18.48
C ARG A 20 20.53 8.47 -17.29
N ILE A 21 19.26 8.58 -16.90
CA ILE A 21 18.69 7.83 -15.78
C ILE A 21 18.68 6.33 -16.08
N SER A 22 18.36 5.93 -17.32
CA SER A 22 18.31 4.52 -17.69
C SER A 22 19.70 3.88 -17.61
N LYS A 23 20.74 4.57 -18.08
CA LYS A 23 22.13 4.12 -17.94
C LYS A 23 22.55 3.98 -16.48
N LEU A 24 22.25 4.97 -15.64
CA LEU A 24 22.58 4.94 -14.22
C LEU A 24 21.91 3.76 -13.51
N ARG A 25 20.65 3.48 -13.85
CA ARG A 25 19.86 2.38 -13.28
C ARG A 25 20.06 1.04 -13.98
N LYS A 26 21.02 0.94 -14.92
CA LYS A 26 21.31 -0.26 -15.73
C LYS A 26 20.05 -0.86 -16.38
N THR A 27 19.18 0.00 -16.89
CA THR A 27 17.89 -0.38 -17.49
C THR A 27 17.65 0.35 -18.82
N SER A 28 16.61 -0.05 -19.56
CA SER A 28 16.20 0.61 -20.80
C SER A 28 15.13 1.67 -20.54
N VAL A 29 15.01 2.64 -21.45
CA VAL A 29 13.93 3.65 -21.41
C VAL A 29 12.56 2.98 -21.54
N SER A 30 12.44 1.93 -22.37
CA SER A 30 11.21 1.15 -22.49
C SER A 30 10.83 0.44 -21.19
N ALA A 31 11.78 -0.20 -20.52
CA ALA A 31 11.51 -0.86 -19.24
C ALA A 31 11.15 0.15 -18.14
N MET A 32 11.80 1.30 -18.11
CA MET A 32 11.45 2.40 -17.20
C MET A 32 10.02 2.90 -17.44
N PHE A 33 9.64 3.07 -18.70
CA PHE A 33 8.29 3.48 -19.09
C PHE A 33 7.25 2.41 -18.69
N SER A 34 7.46 1.15 -19.05
CA SER A 34 6.55 0.05 -18.68
C SER A 34 6.34 -0.04 -17.18
N ARG A 35 7.40 0.12 -16.39
CA ARG A 35 7.30 0.13 -14.92
C ARG A 35 6.50 1.31 -14.40
N TYR A 36 6.66 2.50 -14.98
CA TYR A 36 5.88 3.67 -14.61
C TYR A 36 4.39 3.46 -14.87
N ILE A 37 4.02 2.94 -16.05
CA ILE A 37 2.62 2.63 -16.37
C ILE A 37 2.05 1.59 -15.40
N ALA A 38 2.80 0.53 -15.10
CA ALA A 38 2.39 -0.47 -14.11
C ALA A 38 2.11 0.14 -12.73
N THR A 39 2.93 1.10 -12.28
CA THR A 39 2.69 1.79 -11.00
C THR A 39 1.45 2.69 -11.01
N LEU A 40 1.11 3.29 -12.15
CA LEU A 40 -0.12 4.08 -12.28
C LEU A 40 -1.36 3.20 -12.24
N GLU A 41 -1.31 2.01 -12.84
CA GLU A 41 -2.40 1.03 -12.78
C GLU A 41 -2.58 0.48 -11.35
N GLU A 42 -1.49 0.13 -10.68
CA GLU A 42 -1.52 -0.43 -9.33
C GLU A 42 -2.07 0.57 -8.30
N SER A 43 -1.82 1.87 -8.47
CA SER A 43 -2.38 2.92 -7.61
C SER A 43 -3.91 2.99 -7.65
N LYS A 44 -4.55 2.45 -8.70
CA LYS A 44 -6.00 2.40 -8.86
C LYS A 44 -6.64 1.11 -8.35
N GLN A 45 -5.83 0.08 -8.06
CA GLN A 45 -6.30 -1.29 -7.76
C GLN A 45 -6.05 -1.75 -6.33
N ARG A 46 -5.49 -0.92 -5.45
CA ARG A 46 -5.36 -1.27 -4.01
C ARG A 46 -6.61 -0.91 -3.20
N GLU A 47 -7.77 -1.35 -3.69
CA GLU A 47 -8.74 -2.00 -2.80
C GLU A 47 -8.40 -3.49 -2.76
N THR A 48 -7.20 -3.84 -2.30
CA THR A 48 -6.94 -5.22 -1.92
C THR A 48 -8.02 -5.61 -0.93
N PRO A 49 -8.88 -6.61 -1.21
CA PRO A 49 -9.84 -7.04 -0.23
C PRO A 49 -9.06 -7.42 1.02
N LEU A 50 -9.36 -6.76 2.13
CA LEU A 50 -8.77 -7.04 3.44
C LEU A 50 -8.67 -8.57 3.62
N PRO A 51 -7.53 -9.11 4.11
CA PRO A 51 -7.42 -10.53 4.37
C PRO A 51 -8.62 -11.03 5.19
N PRO A 52 -9.07 -12.28 4.99
CA PRO A 52 -10.30 -12.78 5.60
C PRO A 52 -10.31 -12.64 7.13
N MET A 53 -9.14 -12.73 7.79
CA MET A 53 -9.02 -12.47 9.23
C MET A 53 -9.24 -10.99 9.59
N THR A 54 -8.69 -10.07 8.80
CA THR A 54 -8.84 -8.62 9.01
C THR A 54 -10.28 -8.17 8.77
N LYS A 55 -10.97 -8.74 7.77
CA LYS A 55 -12.42 -8.53 7.57
C LYS A 55 -13.26 -9.02 8.73
N ARG A 56 -12.92 -10.20 9.29
CA ARG A 56 -13.61 -10.75 10.47
C ARG A 56 -13.39 -9.89 11.71
N ALA A 57 -12.16 -9.45 11.97
CA ALA A 57 -11.86 -8.55 13.08
C ALA A 57 -12.62 -7.22 12.95
N LEU A 58 -12.66 -6.64 11.74
CA LEU A 58 -13.40 -5.40 11.48
C LEU A 58 -14.92 -5.60 11.59
N ALA A 59 -15.46 -6.74 11.14
CA ALA A 59 -16.88 -7.08 11.31
C ALA A 59 -17.28 -7.29 12.77
N LEU A 60 -16.38 -7.85 13.60
CA LEU A 60 -16.57 -7.96 15.05
C LEU A 60 -16.52 -6.57 15.72
N ALA A 61 -15.66 -5.68 15.23
CA ALA A 61 -15.53 -4.32 15.72
C ALA A 61 -16.58 -3.34 15.16
N ALA A 62 -17.33 -3.72 14.11
CA ALA A 62 -18.32 -2.87 13.45
C ALA A 62 -19.58 -2.58 14.30
N GLY A 63 -19.66 -3.15 15.50
CA GLY A 63 -20.70 -2.87 16.50
C GLY A 63 -20.18 -2.25 17.80
N THR A 64 -18.87 -2.02 17.92
CA THR A 64 -18.25 -1.38 19.10
C THR A 64 -17.98 0.09 18.84
N ALA A 65 -18.14 0.90 19.88
CA ALA A 65 -17.82 2.32 19.84
C ALA A 65 -16.37 2.53 19.36
N PRO A 66 -16.09 3.60 18.62
CA PRO A 66 -14.73 3.91 18.19
C PRO A 66 -13.83 3.98 19.42
N VAL A 67 -12.72 3.25 19.35
CA VAL A 67 -11.71 3.23 20.39
C VAL A 67 -11.15 4.65 20.54
N PRO A 68 -11.18 5.25 21.75
CA PRO A 68 -10.69 6.61 21.94
C PRO A 68 -9.19 6.68 21.71
N GLU A 69 -8.68 7.84 21.27
CA GLU A 69 -7.26 8.01 20.88
C GLU A 69 -6.26 7.72 22.02
N ASN A 70 -6.72 7.73 23.28
CA ASN A 70 -5.93 7.45 24.48
C ASN A 70 -6.09 6.02 25.01
N TRP A 71 -6.56 5.09 24.18
CA TRP A 71 -6.78 3.70 24.58
C TRP A 71 -5.47 2.94 24.76
N ASP A 72 -5.19 2.49 25.98
CA ASP A 72 -4.09 1.58 26.29
C ASP A 72 -4.64 0.17 26.58
N TYR A 73 -4.24 -0.77 25.73
CA TYR A 73 -4.58 -2.19 25.85
C TYR A 73 -4.23 -2.79 27.22
N ARG A 74 -3.14 -2.32 27.84
CA ARG A 74 -2.66 -2.88 29.12
C ARG A 74 -3.58 -2.51 30.27
N ASP A 75 -4.13 -1.31 30.23
CA ASP A 75 -5.03 -0.79 31.27
C ASP A 75 -6.39 -1.49 31.17
N GLU A 76 -6.96 -1.64 29.98
CA GLU A 76 -8.19 -2.42 29.81
C GLU A 76 -8.03 -3.89 30.19
N LEU A 77 -6.90 -4.52 29.81
CA LEU A 77 -6.65 -5.90 30.19
C LEU A 77 -6.57 -6.05 31.71
N LYS A 78 -5.97 -5.08 32.39
CA LYS A 78 -5.89 -5.06 33.84
C LYS A 78 -7.29 -4.92 34.45
N ASP A 79 -8.08 -3.96 33.98
CA ASP A 79 -9.46 -3.76 34.47
C ASP A 79 -10.33 -5.01 34.28
N ILE A 80 -10.23 -5.68 33.13
CA ILE A 80 -10.97 -6.93 32.86
C ILE A 80 -10.52 -8.06 33.78
N LEU A 81 -9.22 -8.18 34.05
CA LEU A 81 -8.69 -9.20 34.95
C LEU A 81 -9.07 -8.91 36.40
N ASP A 82 -9.04 -7.64 36.81
CA ASP A 82 -9.42 -7.18 38.14
C ASP A 82 -10.94 -7.41 38.37
N GLU A 83 -11.78 -7.15 37.36
CA GLU A 83 -13.23 -7.41 37.41
C GLU A 83 -13.56 -8.92 37.42
N ARG A 84 -12.88 -9.70 36.58
CA ARG A 84 -13.16 -11.14 36.45
C ARG A 84 -12.61 -11.97 37.61
N TYR A 85 -11.48 -11.58 38.17
CA TYR A 85 -10.78 -12.34 39.20
C TYR A 85 -10.75 -11.64 40.56
N GLY A 86 -11.34 -10.45 40.69
CA GLY A 86 -11.48 -9.72 41.96
C GLY A 86 -10.16 -9.28 42.57
N LEU A 87 -9.13 -9.09 41.75
CA LEU A 87 -7.83 -8.62 42.19
C LEU A 87 -7.93 -7.10 42.43
N LYS A 88 -8.06 -6.68 43.69
CA LYS A 88 -7.88 -5.29 44.11
C LYS A 88 -6.41 -5.00 44.40
#